data_AF-A0A1W1CZD7-F1
#
_entry.id   AF-A0A1W1CZD7-F1
#
_cell.length_a   1.000
_cell.length_b   1.000
_cell.length_c   1.000
_cell.angle_alpha   90.00
_cell.angle_beta   90.00
_cell.angle_gamma   90.00
#
_symmetry.space_group_name_H-M   'P 1'
#
loop_
_entity.id
_entity.type
_entity.pdbx_description
1 polymer ?
#
loop_
_entity_poly.entity_id
_entity_poly.type
_entity_poly.pdbx_seq_one_letter_code
_entity_poly.pdbx_strand_id
1 'polypeptide(L)' 'MKAIINIYTQYTYEKKWTKTSEKEALRMISEEMPDTDAEGTLKYIVSQISKGKTITLGTCKFRNSP' A
#
# COMPACT_ATOMS: atom_id res chain seq x y z
N MET A 1 16.75 2.43 -14.38
CA MET A 1 16.79 2.76 -12.94
C MET A 1 15.49 2.27 -12.29
N LYS A 2 15.57 1.38 -11.30
CA LYS A 2 14.42 1.06 -10.44
C LYS A 2 14.35 2.18 -9.40
N ALA A 3 13.33 3.04 -9.44
CA ALA A 3 13.11 3.99 -8.37
C ALA A 3 12.82 3.19 -7.08
N ILE A 4 13.55 3.45 -6.01
CA ILE A 4 13.27 2.87 -4.70
C ILE A 4 11.99 3.54 -4.20
N ILE A 5 10.87 2.82 -4.23
CA ILE A 5 9.58 3.33 -3.76
C ILE A 5 9.44 2.99 -2.28
N ASN A 6 9.23 4.01 -1.46
CA ASN A 6 8.80 3.81 -0.08
C ASN A 6 7.30 3.57 -0.07
N ILE A 7 6.84 2.59 0.70
CA ILE A 7 5.42 2.34 0.93
C ILE A 7 5.10 2.87 2.33
N TYR A 8 4.07 3.70 2.41
CA TYR A 8 3.49 4.12 3.67
C TYR A 8 2.04 3.67 3.72
N THR A 9 1.63 3.11 4.85
CA THR A 9 0.23 2.72 5.09
C THR A 9 -0.39 3.46 6.26
N GLN A 10 -1.70 3.58 6.24
CA GLN A 10 -2.50 4.15 7.31
C GLN A 10 -3.89 3.51 7.27
N TYR A 11 -4.32 2.91 8.37
CA TYR A 11 -5.72 2.54 8.50
C TYR A 11 -6.60 3.79 8.68
N THR A 12 -7.84 3.75 8.21
CA THR A 12 -8.77 4.90 8.25
C THR A 12 -9.06 5.41 9.66
N TYR A 13 -8.92 4.56 10.68
CA TYR A 13 -9.07 4.91 12.09
C TYR A 13 -7.78 5.42 12.74
N GLU A 14 -6.63 5.31 12.06
CA GLU A 14 -5.35 5.83 12.52
C GLU A 14 -5.13 7.27 12.07
N LYS A 15 -4.24 7.99 12.78
CA LYS A 15 -3.85 9.37 12.44
C LYS A 15 -2.47 9.48 11.81
N LYS A 16 -1.67 8.42 11.87
CA LYS A 16 -0.26 8.43 11.45
C LYS A 16 -0.06 7.51 10.25
N TRP A 17 0.92 7.84 9.43
CA TRP A 17 1.38 6.96 8.37
C TRP A 17 2.58 6.18 8.88
N THR A 18 2.57 4.88 8.62
CA THR A 18 3.62 3.95 9.03
C THR A 18 4.42 3.57 7.80
N LYS A 19 5.75 3.57 7.90
CA LYS A 19 6.59 3.04 6.83
C LYS A 19 6.45 1.52 6.82
N THR A 20 6.10 0.97 5.67
CA THR A 20 5.65 -0.42 5.54
C THR A 20 6.54 -1.16 4.57
N SER A 21 6.98 -2.35 4.94
CA SER A 21 7.73 -3.22 4.04
C SER A 21 6.82 -3.84 2.97
N GLU A 22 7.41 -4.31 1.87
CA GLU A 22 6.66 -5.02 0.82
C GLU A 22 5.93 -6.25 1.37
N LYS A 23 6.59 -7.02 2.25
CA LYS A 23 6.01 -8.19 2.93
C LYS A 23 4.80 -7.83 3.78
N GLU A 24 4.88 -6.74 4.55
CA GLU A 24 3.75 -6.27 5.35
C GLU A 24 2.62 -5.74 4.47
N ALA A 25 2.95 -5.03 3.39
CA ALA A 25 1.95 -4.55 2.44
C ALA A 25 1.19 -5.72 1.80
N LEU A 26 1.87 -6.81 1.40
CA LEU A 26 1.22 -8.02 0.91
C LEU A 26 0.29 -8.64 1.96
N ARG A 27 0.75 -8.76 3.21
CA ARG A 27 -0.08 -9.26 4.32
C ARG A 27 -1.33 -8.40 4.50
N MET A 28 -1.19 -7.08 4.54
CA MET A 28 -2.31 -6.13 4.67
C MET A 28 -3.29 -6.26 3.51
N ILE A 29 -2.79 -6.42 2.27
CA ILE A 29 -3.64 -6.61 1.08
C ILE A 29 -4.44 -7.91 1.20
N SER A 30 -3.81 -9.02 1.57
CA SER A 30 -4.50 -10.31 1.76
C SER A 30 -5.52 -10.27 2.91
N GLU A 31 -5.27 -9.47 3.95
CA GLU A 31 -6.20 -9.30 5.07
C GLU A 31 -7.42 -8.45 4.67
N GLU A 32 -7.23 -7.36 3.91
CA GLU A 32 -8.33 -6.49 3.46
C GLU A 32 -9.09 -7.08 2.26
N MET A 33 -8.43 -7.89 1.42
CA MET A 33 -9.00 -8.52 0.22
C MET A 33 -8.54 -9.98 0.07
N PRO A 34 -9.12 -10.93 0.82
CA PRO A 34 -8.69 -12.33 0.84
C PRO A 34 -8.86 -13.06 -0.50
N ASP A 35 -9.83 -12.65 -1.31
CA ASP A 35 -10.16 -13.30 -2.60
C ASP A 35 -9.44 -12.66 -3.81
N THR A 36 -8.36 -11.92 -3.58
CA THR A 36 -7.62 -11.18 -4.62
C THR A 36 -6.15 -11.60 -4.70
N ASP A 37 -5.56 -11.51 -5.90
CA ASP A 37 -4.11 -11.60 -6.09
C ASP A 37 -3.40 -10.42 -5.41
N ALA A 38 -2.79 -10.69 -4.25
CA ALA A 38 -2.10 -9.69 -3.46
C ALA A 38 -0.88 -9.10 -4.19
N GLU A 39 -0.15 -9.91 -4.97
CA GLU A 39 1.03 -9.45 -5.69
C GLU A 39 0.66 -8.52 -6.85
N GLY A 40 -0.34 -8.90 -7.65
CA GLY A 40 -0.89 -8.06 -8.70
C GLY A 40 -1.46 -6.74 -8.16
N THR A 41 -2.16 -6.81 -7.03
CA THR A 41 -2.69 -5.63 -6.35
C THR A 41 -1.58 -4.72 -5.84
N LEU A 42 -0.52 -5.28 -5.24
CA LEU A 42 0.62 -4.49 -4.78
C LEU A 42 1.35 -3.83 -5.95
N LYS A 43 1.53 -4.53 -7.08
CA LYS A 43 2.09 -3.94 -8.31
C LYS A 43 1.26 -2.75 -8.78
N TYR A 44 -0.07 -2.86 -8.77
CA TYR A 44 -0.96 -1.76 -9.08
C TYR A 44 -0.76 -0.59 -8.10
N ILE A 45 -0.82 -0.84 -6.79
CA ILE A 45 -0.64 0.18 -5.75
C ILE A 45 0.69 0.92 -5.95
N VAL A 46 1.81 0.19 -6.06
CA VAL A 46 3.15 0.77 -6.29
C VAL A 46 3.16 1.64 -7.55
N SER A 47 2.53 1.19 -8.63
CA SER A 47 2.43 1.97 -9.88
C SER A 47 1.68 3.29 -9.69
N GLN A 48 0.67 3.34 -8.82
CA GLN A 48 -0.13 4.53 -8.60
C GLN A 48 0.50 5.48 -7.58
N ILE A 49 1.02 4.96 -6.46
CA ILE A 49 1.68 5.79 -5.45
C ILE A 49 2.98 6.38 -5.98
N SER A 50 3.64 5.74 -6.95
CA SER A 50 4.78 6.31 -7.68
C SER A 50 4.44 7.64 -8.38
N LYS A 51 3.15 7.84 -8.71
CA LYS A 51 2.61 9.04 -9.36
C LYS A 51 2.08 10.06 -8.36
N GLY A 52 2.37 9.89 -7.06
CA GLY A 52 1.89 10.76 -5.98
C GLY A 52 0.42 10.54 -5.59
N LYS A 53 -0.20 9.43 -6.03
CA LYS A 53 -1.58 9.10 -5.63
C LYS A 53 -1.61 8.45 -4.25
N THR A 54 -2.75 8.58 -3.58
CA THR A 54 -3.13 7.76 -2.42
C THR A 54 -4.14 6.71 -2.89
N ILE A 55 -3.91 5.44 -2.57
CA ILE A 55 -4.81 4.34 -2.88
C ILE A 55 -5.47 3.85 -1.60
N THR A 56 -6.78 3.61 -1.64
CA THR A 56 -7.53 3.02 -0.52
C THR A 56 -7.95 1.61 -0.90
N LEU A 57 -7.68 0.66 -0.02
CA LEU A 57 -8.05 -0.75 -0.10
C LEU A 57 -8.79 -1.10 1.19
N GLY A 58 -10.10 -1.31 1.12
CA GLY A 58 -10.94 -1.47 2.31
C GLY A 58 -10.78 -0.28 3.26
N THR A 59 -10.24 -0.54 4.45
CA THR A 59 -9.93 0.46 5.48
C THR A 59 -8.47 0.92 5.48
N CYS A 60 -7.61 0.32 4.66
CA CYS A 60 -6.19 0.67 4.59
C CYS A 60 -5.89 1.62 3.43
N LYS A 61 -5.08 2.66 3.67
CA LYS A 61 -4.58 3.58 2.64
C LYS A 61 -3.10 3.36 2.39
N PHE A 62 -2.66 3.60 1.16
CA PHE A 62 -1.29 3.46 0.68
C PHE A 62 -0.82 4.74 -0.02
N ARG A 63 0.41 5.19 0.23
CA ARG A 63 1.07 6.29 -0.49
C ARG A 63 2.60 6.20 -0.44
N ASN A 64 3.31 7.07 -1.17
CA ASN A 64 4.77 7.05 -1.29
C ASN A 64 5.53 8.01 -0.33
N SER A 65 4.81 8.80 0.46
CA SER A 65 5.36 9.73 1.45
C SER A 65 4.58 9.68 2.79
N PRO A 66 5.17 10.07 3.93
CA PRO A 66 4.47 10.04 5.23
C PRO A 66 3.34 11.05 5.33
#